data_AF-A0A8C5QW94-F1
#
_entry.id   AF-A0A8C5QW94-F1
#
_cell.length_a   1.000
_cell.length_b   1.000
_cell.length_c   1.000
_cell.angle_alpha   90.00
_cell.angle_beta   90.00
_cell.angle_gamma   90.00
#
_symmetry.space_group_name_H-M   'P 1'
#
loop_
_entity.id
_entity.type
_entity.pdbx_description
1 polymer ?
#
loop_
_entity_poly.entity_id
_entity_poly.type
_entity_poly.pdbx_seq_one_letter_code
_entity_poly.pdbx_strand_id
1 'polypeptide(L)'
;MNDTVTVRTRKFMTNRLLQRKQMVIDVLHPGKATVPKTEIREKLAKMYKTTPDVIFVFGFRTHFGGGKTTGFGMIYDSLDYAKKNEPKHRLARHGLYEKKKTSRKQRKERKNRMKKVRGTAKASVGAGKKVRVFELFEVLFFCLQYGIMSTENIHISIPFCFCSHNVLWIPEGKLLVDRYSCRSHVKGLDLKGHIT
;
A
#
# COMPACT_ATOMS: atom_id res chain seq x y z
N MET A 1 25.72 -15.64 -14.44
CA MET A 1 26.24 -14.39 -13.85
C MET A 1 26.42 -14.61 -12.35
N ASN A 2 27.64 -14.95 -11.94
CA ASN A 2 27.96 -15.31 -10.57
C ASN A 2 28.20 -14.04 -9.77
N ASP A 3 27.11 -13.47 -9.28
CA ASP A 3 27.17 -12.30 -8.45
C ASP A 3 27.86 -12.63 -7.11
N THR A 4 28.92 -11.87 -6.85
CA THR A 4 29.85 -11.83 -5.69
C THR A 4 29.20 -11.67 -4.31
N VAL A 5 27.90 -11.98 -4.18
CA VAL A 5 27.12 -11.83 -2.97
C VAL A 5 27.21 -13.12 -2.16
N THR A 6 27.93 -13.08 -1.04
CA THR A 6 28.07 -14.21 -0.12
C THR A 6 27.24 -13.97 1.14
N VAL A 7 26.57 -15.03 1.61
CA VAL A 7 25.72 -14.99 2.80
C VAL A 7 26.39 -15.84 3.88
N ARG A 8 26.63 -15.24 5.04
CA ARG A 8 27.15 -15.91 6.24
C ARG A 8 26.10 -15.82 7.34
N THR A 9 26.02 -16.86 8.18
CA THR A 9 25.10 -16.90 9.31
C THR A 9 25.89 -16.95 10.61
N ARG A 10 25.36 -16.31 11.65
CA ARG A 10 25.98 -16.15 12.96
C ARG A 10 24.90 -16.17 14.03
N LYS A 11 25.27 -16.53 15.26
CA LYS A 11 24.33 -16.72 16.39
C LYS A 11 23.14 -17.60 15.99
N PHE A 12 23.42 -18.72 15.33
CA PHE A 12 22.39 -19.68 14.93
C PHE A 12 21.84 -20.40 16.15
N MET A 13 20.52 -20.43 16.28
CA MET A 13 19.82 -21.08 17.37
C MET A 13 18.60 -21.80 16.84
N THR A 14 18.39 -23.04 17.28
CA THR A 14 17.17 -23.79 16.99
C THR A 14 16.19 -23.58 18.16
N ASN A 15 15.02 -23.00 17.88
CA ASN A 15 13.99 -22.75 18.88
C ASN A 15 12.80 -23.70 18.61
N ARG A 16 12.70 -24.75 19.42
CA ARG A 16 11.65 -25.77 19.29
C ARG A 16 10.29 -25.30 19.78
N LEU A 17 10.23 -24.36 20.72
CA LEU A 17 8.97 -23.83 21.26
C LEU A 17 8.13 -23.13 20.18
N LEU A 18 8.80 -22.45 19.25
CA LEU A 18 8.17 -21.74 18.14
C LEU A 18 8.37 -22.44 16.78
N GLN A 19 8.96 -23.64 16.80
CA GLN A 19 9.23 -24.48 15.62
C GLN A 19 9.94 -23.71 14.51
N ARG A 20 11.02 -23.01 14.89
CA ARG A 20 11.81 -22.20 13.97
C ARG A 20 13.29 -22.22 14.31
N LYS A 21 14.10 -21.95 13.30
CA LYS A 21 15.53 -21.66 13.40
C LYS A 21 15.69 -20.16 13.29
N GLN A 22 16.41 -19.55 14.23
CA GLN A 22 16.66 -18.12 14.26
C GLN A 22 18.15 -17.85 14.16
N MET A 23 18.52 -16.84 13.38
CA MET A 23 19.92 -16.51 13.12
C MET A 23 20.07 -15.03 12.74
N VAL A 24 21.28 -14.54 12.90
CA VAL A 24 21.72 -13.26 12.33
C VAL A 24 22.41 -13.56 11.00
N ILE A 25 22.06 -12.81 9.96
CA ILE A 25 22.55 -12.97 8.60
C ILE A 25 23.51 -11.81 8.31
N ASP A 26 24.72 -12.15 7.88
CA ASP A 26 25.70 -11.21 7.34
C ASP A 26 25.78 -11.41 5.83
N VAL A 27 25.50 -10.36 5.07
CA VAL A 27 25.55 -10.35 3.60
C VAL A 27 26.74 -9.52 3.16
N LEU A 28 27.69 -10.16 2.48
CA LEU A 28 28.82 -9.48 1.85
C LEU A 28 28.50 -9.30 0.37
N HIS A 29 28.58 -8.07 -0.12
CA HIS A 29 28.21 -7.66 -1.48
C HIS A 29 29.12 -6.51 -1.93
N PRO A 30 30.41 -6.80 -2.22
CA PRO A 30 31.35 -5.76 -2.64
C PRO A 30 30.92 -5.14 -3.96
N GLY A 31 31.01 -3.81 -4.06
CA GLY A 31 30.69 -3.06 -5.28
C GLY A 31 29.22 -3.07 -5.69
N LYS A 32 28.33 -3.67 -4.89
CA LYS A 32 26.88 -3.68 -5.15
C LYS A 32 26.14 -2.87 -4.09
N ALA A 33 24.96 -2.38 -4.47
CA ALA A 33 24.00 -1.82 -3.54
C ALA A 33 23.41 -2.92 -2.62
N THR A 34 22.52 -2.51 -1.73
CA THR A 34 21.83 -3.44 -0.82
C THR A 34 21.09 -4.52 -1.61
N VAL A 35 21.44 -5.78 -1.35
CA VAL A 35 20.85 -6.96 -2.01
C VAL A 35 19.36 -7.06 -1.67
N PRO A 36 18.48 -7.34 -2.64
CA PRO A 36 17.05 -7.51 -2.39
C PRO A 36 16.78 -8.75 -1.54
N LYS A 37 15.69 -8.70 -0.78
CA LYS A 37 15.31 -9.77 0.16
C LYS A 37 14.90 -11.08 -0.53
N THR A 38 14.48 -11.02 -1.79
CA THR A 38 14.16 -12.19 -2.62
C THR A 38 15.39 -13.06 -2.83
N GLU A 39 16.49 -12.47 -3.30
CA GLU A 39 17.76 -13.17 -3.53
C GLU A 39 18.35 -13.74 -2.24
N ILE A 40 18.27 -13.00 -1.13
CA ILE A 40 18.76 -13.50 0.17
C ILE A 40 17.95 -14.73 0.63
N ARG A 41 16.63 -14.72 0.43
CA ARG A 41 15.78 -15.88 0.75
C ARG A 41 16.15 -17.09 -0.11
N GLU A 42 16.39 -16.90 -1.40
CA GLU A 42 16.80 -17.97 -2.31
C GLU A 42 18.15 -18.57 -1.93
N LYS A 43 19.12 -17.74 -1.51
CA LYS A 43 20.42 -18.22 -1.03
C LYS A 43 20.29 -19.02 0.26
N LEU A 44 19.48 -18.55 1.21
CA LEU A 44 19.22 -19.29 2.45
C LEU A 44 18.45 -20.59 2.19
N ALA A 45 17.51 -20.58 1.24
CA ALA A 45 16.78 -21.77 0.78
C ALA A 45 17.75 -22.84 0.25
N LYS A 46 18.71 -22.43 -0.60
CA LYS A 46 19.76 -23.33 -1.11
C LYS A 46 20.68 -23.84 0.00
N MET A 47 21.10 -22.97 0.92
CA MET A 47 22.00 -23.34 2.03
C MET A 47 21.37 -24.36 2.99
N TYR A 48 20.12 -24.15 3.37
CA TYR A 48 19.43 -24.98 4.37
C TYR A 48 18.49 -26.03 3.77
N LYS A 49 18.45 -26.14 2.44
CA LYS A 49 17.61 -27.09 1.68
C LYS A 49 16.12 -26.97 2.02
N THR A 50 15.64 -25.75 2.15
CA THR A 50 14.23 -25.43 2.47
C THR A 50 13.61 -24.58 1.36
N THR A 51 12.28 -24.55 1.29
CA THR A 51 11.58 -23.65 0.36
C THR A 51 11.73 -22.19 0.81
N PRO A 52 11.74 -21.20 -0.11
CA PRO A 52 11.88 -19.79 0.22
C PRO A 52 10.65 -19.19 0.93
N ASP A 53 9.51 -19.91 0.92
CA ASP A 53 8.24 -19.46 1.50
C ASP A 53 8.21 -19.54 3.02
N VAL A 54 8.95 -20.49 3.60
CA VAL A 54 9.10 -20.65 5.07
C VAL A 54 10.16 -19.72 5.67
N ILE A 55 10.89 -18.98 4.82
CA ILE A 55 12.02 -18.13 5.21
C ILE A 55 11.58 -16.67 5.28
N PHE A 56 11.67 -16.10 6.47
CA PHE A 56 11.39 -14.69 6.73
C PHE A 56 12.67 -13.96 7.09
N VAL A 57 12.99 -12.94 6.29
CA VAL A 57 14.17 -12.09 6.50
C VAL A 57 13.76 -10.65 6.76
N PHE A 58 14.34 -10.02 7.79
CA PHE A 58 13.98 -8.67 8.19
C PHE A 58 15.14 -7.91 8.83
N GLY A 59 14.95 -6.59 8.96
CA GLY A 59 15.89 -5.73 9.71
C GLY A 59 17.26 -5.57 9.07
N PHE A 60 17.36 -5.64 7.73
CA PHE A 60 18.63 -5.42 7.05
C PHE A 60 19.11 -3.97 7.21
N ARG A 61 20.35 -3.81 7.70
CA ARG A 61 21.07 -2.54 7.83
C ARG A 61 22.45 -2.66 7.20
N THR A 62 22.74 -1.80 6.24
CA THR A 62 24.06 -1.65 5.63
C THR A 62 25.01 -1.00 6.64
N HIS A 63 26.25 -1.46 6.67
CA HIS A 63 27.33 -0.74 7.37
C HIS A 63 27.75 0.50 6.60
N PHE A 64 28.29 1.49 7.33
CA PHE A 64 28.93 2.64 6.74
C PHE A 64 30.12 2.20 5.88
N GLY A 65 30.29 2.82 4.71
CA GLY A 65 31.25 2.37 3.69
C GLY A 65 30.77 1.21 2.81
N GLY A 66 29.58 0.63 3.09
CA GLY A 66 28.95 -0.38 2.23
C GLY A 66 29.63 -1.76 2.29
N GLY A 67 29.31 -2.62 1.32
CA GLY A 67 29.92 -3.96 1.15
C GLY A 67 29.49 -5.01 2.17
N LYS A 68 29.01 -4.61 3.36
CA LYS A 68 28.49 -5.50 4.41
C LYS A 68 27.12 -5.02 4.89
N THR A 69 26.17 -5.95 4.99
CA THR A 69 24.83 -5.70 5.51
C THR A 69 24.50 -6.78 6.53
N THR A 70 23.98 -6.36 7.67
CA THR A 70 23.53 -7.26 8.73
C THR A 70 22.01 -7.33 8.74
N GLY A 71 21.44 -8.49 9.05
CA GLY A 71 19.99 -8.66 9.17
C GLY A 71 19.63 -9.87 10.00
N PHE A 72 18.34 -10.14 10.11
CA PHE A 72 17.81 -11.28 10.86
C PHE A 72 17.10 -12.24 9.92
N GLY A 73 17.26 -13.53 10.19
CA GLY A 73 16.63 -14.63 9.48
C GLY A 73 15.86 -15.54 10.43
N MET A 74 14.63 -15.86 10.04
CA MET A 74 13.80 -16.87 10.67
C MET A 74 13.41 -17.91 9.62
N ILE A 75 13.70 -19.18 9.90
CA ILE A 75 13.31 -20.30 9.05
C ILE A 75 12.35 -21.16 9.86
N TYR A 76 11.09 -21.25 9.42
CA TYR A 76 10.11 -22.13 10.03
C TYR A 76 10.21 -23.54 9.44
N ASP A 77 9.79 -24.54 10.21
CA ASP A 77 9.72 -25.92 9.71
C ASP A 77 8.50 -26.12 8.77
N SER A 78 7.39 -25.42 9.01
CA SER A 78 6.20 -25.42 8.14
C SER A 78 5.58 -24.05 7.95
N LEU A 79 4.77 -23.91 6.89
CA LEU A 79 4.05 -22.66 6.58
C LEU A 79 2.92 -22.36 7.57
N ASP A 80 2.33 -23.37 8.18
CA ASP A 80 1.23 -23.19 9.14
C ASP A 80 1.74 -22.58 10.45
N TYR A 81 2.92 -23.00 10.89
CA TYR A 81 3.58 -22.40 12.05
C TYR A 81 4.04 -20.97 11.76
N ALA A 82 4.50 -20.69 10.54
CA ALA A 82 4.79 -19.33 10.12
C ALA A 82 3.55 -18.42 10.22
N LYS A 83 2.38 -18.86 9.74
CA LYS A 83 1.14 -18.05 9.80
C LYS A 83 0.66 -17.80 11.24
N LYS A 84 0.87 -18.75 12.15
CA LYS A 84 0.47 -18.64 13.57
C LYS A 84 1.40 -17.73 14.37
N ASN A 85 2.71 -17.90 14.21
CA ASN A 85 3.72 -17.30 15.08
C ASN A 85 4.27 -15.97 14.54
N GLU A 86 4.19 -15.73 13.23
CA GLU A 86 4.77 -14.54 12.63
C GLU A 86 3.87 -13.30 12.81
N PRO A 87 4.45 -12.12 13.12
CA PRO A 87 3.67 -10.89 13.16
C PRO A 87 2.96 -10.61 11.83
N LYS A 88 1.65 -10.28 11.90
CA LYS A 88 0.78 -10.02 10.74
C LYS A 88 1.34 -9.02 9.72
N HIS A 89 2.15 -8.05 10.15
CA HIS A 89 2.75 -7.07 9.26
C HIS A 89 3.83 -7.65 8.34
N ARG A 90 4.49 -8.75 8.74
CA ARG A 90 5.47 -9.45 7.89
C ARG A 90 4.76 -10.36 6.90
N LEU A 91 3.73 -11.09 7.36
CA LEU A 91 2.85 -11.88 6.49
C LEU A 91 2.25 -11.00 5.36
N ALA A 92 1.84 -9.78 5.69
CA ALA A 92 1.33 -8.84 4.69
C ALA A 92 2.37 -8.39 3.64
N ARG A 93 3.67 -8.37 3.99
CA ARG A 93 4.74 -8.06 3.02
C ARG A 93 4.99 -9.21 2.05
N HIS A 94 4.66 -10.43 2.44
CA HIS A 94 4.75 -11.63 1.61
C HIS A 94 3.43 -11.95 0.88
N GLY A 95 2.39 -11.11 1.02
CA GLY A 95 1.09 -11.34 0.38
C GLY A 95 0.24 -12.44 1.03
N LEU A 96 0.69 -13.03 2.15
CA LEU A 96 -0.03 -14.12 2.83
C LEU A 96 -1.20 -13.63 3.71
N TYR A 97 -1.28 -12.32 3.96
CA TYR A 97 -2.31 -11.72 4.81
C TYR A 97 -2.63 -10.29 4.40
N GLU A 98 -3.90 -9.99 4.14
CA GLU A 98 -4.33 -8.62 3.89
C GLU A 98 -4.96 -8.00 5.15
N LYS A 99 -4.41 -6.87 5.60
CA LYS A 99 -4.99 -6.11 6.71
C LYS A 99 -6.00 -5.09 6.17
N LYS A 100 -7.28 -5.25 6.51
CA LYS A 100 -8.31 -4.21 6.27
C LYS A 100 -7.91 -2.90 6.95
N LYS A 101 -7.53 -1.90 6.14
CA LYS A 101 -7.17 -0.56 6.62
C LYS A 101 -8.43 0.30 6.68
N THR A 102 -8.82 0.69 7.89
CA THR A 102 -9.76 1.80 8.10
C THR A 102 -9.06 2.82 8.98
N SER A 103 -9.24 4.11 8.68
CA SER A 103 -8.51 5.18 9.37
C SER A 103 -8.78 5.14 10.88
N ARG A 104 -7.75 5.40 11.69
CA ARG A 104 -7.87 5.46 13.15
C ARG A 104 -8.90 6.52 13.56
N LYS A 105 -8.98 7.63 12.81
CA LYS A 105 -9.97 8.71 13.01
C LYS A 105 -11.39 8.17 12.83
N GLN A 106 -11.67 7.54 11.68
CA GLN A 106 -12.98 6.94 11.38
C GLN A 106 -13.41 5.89 12.42
N ARG A 107 -12.48 5.05 12.91
CA ARG A 107 -12.78 4.07 13.97
C ARG A 107 -13.15 4.75 15.30
N LYS A 108 -12.42 5.80 15.69
CA LYS A 108 -12.67 6.55 16.92
C LYS A 108 -14.01 7.30 16.84
N GLU A 109 -14.27 7.96 15.72
CA GLU A 109 -15.54 8.65 15.50
C GLU A 109 -16.73 7.67 15.49
N ARG A 110 -16.60 6.52 14.80
CA ARG A 110 -17.62 5.45 14.84
C ARG A 110 -17.85 4.97 16.28
N LYS A 111 -16.79 4.72 17.04
CA LYS A 111 -16.89 4.32 18.46
C LYS A 111 -17.61 5.38 19.30
N ASN A 112 -17.30 6.67 19.10
CA ASN A 112 -17.93 7.77 19.83
C ASN A 112 -19.42 7.92 19.46
N ARG A 113 -19.80 7.74 18.19
CA ARG A 113 -21.22 7.72 17.77
C ARG A 113 -21.97 6.53 18.36
N MET A 114 -21.37 5.34 18.34
CA MET A 114 -21.99 4.11 18.91
C MET A 114 -22.19 4.18 20.43
N LYS A 115 -21.40 4.97 21.15
CA LYS A 115 -21.60 5.20 22.59
C LYS A 115 -22.87 5.99 22.92
N LYS A 116 -23.38 6.81 21.99
CA LYS A 116 -24.55 7.68 22.21
C LYS A 116 -25.89 6.93 22.15
N VAL A 117 -25.93 5.76 21.50
CA VAL A 117 -27.15 4.99 21.28
C VAL A 117 -27.18 3.70 22.11
N ARG A 118 -28.37 3.21 22.46
CA ARG A 118 -28.61 2.01 23.28
C ARG A 118 -29.24 0.89 22.43
N GLY A 119 -29.13 -0.35 22.91
CA GLY A 119 -29.76 -1.51 22.27
C GLY A 119 -29.34 -1.76 20.82
N THR A 120 -30.28 -2.25 20.02
CA THR A 120 -30.12 -2.62 18.60
C THR A 120 -29.77 -1.43 17.70
N ALA A 121 -30.06 -0.20 18.13
CA ALA A 121 -29.71 1.04 17.41
C ALA A 121 -28.20 1.28 17.25
N LYS A 122 -27.33 0.53 17.96
CA LYS A 122 -25.87 0.57 17.74
C LYS A 122 -25.45 0.06 16.36
N ALA A 123 -26.19 -0.90 15.80
CA ALA A 123 -25.86 -1.51 14.51
C ALA A 123 -26.07 -0.51 13.36
N SER A 124 -27.13 0.30 13.41
CA SER A 124 -27.47 1.29 12.37
C SER A 124 -26.49 2.46 12.33
N VAL A 125 -25.91 2.86 13.46
CA VAL A 125 -24.91 3.95 13.54
C VAL A 125 -23.53 3.54 13.00
N GLY A 126 -23.25 2.23 13.00
CA GLY A 126 -22.00 1.66 12.47
C GLY A 126 -21.96 1.61 10.94
N ALA A 127 -23.09 1.33 10.31
CA ALA A 127 -23.27 1.46 8.87
C ALA A 127 -23.38 2.96 8.56
N GLY A 128 -22.43 3.52 7.80
CA GLY A 128 -22.65 4.87 7.27
C GLY A 128 -23.99 4.88 6.53
N LYS A 129 -24.80 5.93 6.68
CA LYS A 129 -26.03 6.08 5.88
C LYS A 129 -25.63 5.82 4.42
N LYS A 130 -26.21 4.79 3.78
CA LYS A 130 -26.11 4.64 2.33
C LYS A 130 -26.75 5.90 1.76
N VAL A 131 -25.94 6.84 1.27
CA VAL A 131 -26.45 7.97 0.52
C VAL A 131 -27.07 7.36 -0.73
N ARG A 132 -28.40 7.33 -0.80
CA ARG A 132 -29.12 6.82 -1.96
C ARG A 132 -28.92 7.83 -3.08
N VAL A 133 -27.90 7.62 -3.91
CA VAL A 133 -27.61 8.42 -5.12
C VAL A 133 -28.83 8.41 -6.08
N PHE A 134 -29.75 7.46 -5.91
CA PHE A 134 -31.00 7.35 -6.66
C PHE A 134 -31.96 8.54 -6.51
N GLU A 135 -31.92 9.30 -5.42
CA GLU A 135 -32.85 10.45 -5.26
C GLU A 135 -32.47 11.66 -6.15
N LEU A 136 -31.23 11.73 -6.68
CA LEU A 136 -30.85 12.80 -7.60
C LEU A 136 -31.24 12.52 -9.06
N PHE A 137 -31.38 11.25 -9.44
CA PHE A 137 -31.79 10.87 -10.80
C PHE A 137 -33.30 11.01 -10.99
N GLU A 138 -34.08 10.72 -9.95
CA GLU A 138 -35.54 10.91 -9.92
C GLU A 138 -35.92 12.40 -10.01
N VAL A 139 -35.21 13.30 -9.31
CA VAL A 139 -35.49 14.75 -9.39
C VAL A 139 -35.16 15.32 -10.78
N LEU A 140 -34.10 14.82 -11.43
CA LEU A 140 -33.75 15.24 -12.80
C LEU A 140 -34.76 14.71 -13.83
N PHE A 141 -35.24 13.48 -13.65
CA PHE A 141 -36.24 12.87 -14.53
C PHE A 141 -37.63 13.51 -14.34
N PHE A 142 -38.01 13.84 -13.10
CA PHE A 142 -39.24 14.55 -12.78
C PHE A 142 -39.21 16.01 -13.30
N CYS A 143 -38.06 16.69 -13.26
CA CYS A 143 -37.94 18.05 -13.82
C CYS A 143 -38.07 18.07 -15.36
N LEU A 144 -37.55 17.03 -16.04
CA LEU A 144 -37.72 16.81 -17.49
C LEU A 144 -39.16 16.42 -17.87
N GLN A 145 -39.86 15.68 -17.01
CA GLN A 145 -41.22 15.20 -17.30
C GLN A 145 -42.32 16.23 -16.96
N TYR A 146 -42.04 17.20 -16.07
CA TYR A 146 -42.96 18.31 -15.74
C TYR A 146 -42.65 19.65 -16.43
N GLY A 147 -41.64 19.71 -17.30
CA GLY A 147 -41.49 20.81 -18.27
C GLY A 147 -41.36 22.22 -17.69
N ILE A 148 -40.63 22.43 -16.59
CA ILE A 148 -40.44 23.78 -15.99
C ILE A 148 -39.13 24.46 -16.46
N MET A 149 -38.33 23.84 -17.31
CA MET A 149 -37.21 24.53 -17.99
C MET A 149 -37.31 24.38 -19.50
N SER A 150 -37.85 25.42 -20.12
CA SER A 150 -37.79 25.66 -21.57
C SER A 150 -36.33 25.57 -22.03
N THR A 151 -36.05 24.73 -23.01
CA THR A 151 -34.71 24.42 -23.53
C THR A 151 -34.18 25.52 -24.44
N GLU A 152 -34.23 26.78 -24.00
CA GLU A 152 -33.60 27.90 -24.70
C GLU A 152 -32.81 28.73 -23.69
N ASN A 153 -31.48 28.60 -23.79
CA ASN A 153 -30.43 29.34 -23.07
C ASN A 153 -30.08 28.89 -21.65
N ILE A 154 -29.42 27.73 -21.52
CA ILE A 154 -28.27 27.62 -20.60
C ILE A 154 -27.14 26.88 -21.30
N HIS A 155 -26.15 27.64 -21.74
CA HIS A 155 -24.85 27.15 -22.17
C HIS A 155 -24.04 26.79 -20.90
N ILE A 156 -24.22 25.57 -20.37
CA ILE A 156 -23.27 24.96 -19.44
C ILE A 156 -22.67 23.76 -20.16
N SER A 157 -21.47 24.00 -20.67
CA SER A 157 -20.55 23.02 -21.21
C SER A 157 -20.18 21.99 -20.14
N ILE A 158 -20.92 20.88 -20.10
CA ILE A 158 -20.49 19.64 -19.45
C ILE A 158 -19.79 18.80 -20.53
N PRO A 159 -18.47 18.59 -20.48
CA PRO A 159 -17.80 17.74 -21.43
C PRO A 159 -18.04 16.28 -21.03
N PHE A 160 -19.00 15.62 -21.68
CA PHE A 160 -19.08 14.16 -21.68
C PHE A 160 -18.18 13.64 -22.81
N CYS A 161 -16.90 13.46 -22.51
CA CYS A 161 -15.98 12.77 -23.42
C CYS A 161 -16.16 11.27 -23.23
N PHE A 162 -16.82 10.64 -24.21
CA PHE A 162 -16.76 9.21 -24.41
C PHE A 162 -15.43 8.89 -25.11
N CYS A 163 -14.45 8.34 -24.39
CA CYS A 163 -13.37 7.59 -25.02
C CYS A 163 -12.67 6.66 -24.01
N SER A 164 -12.85 5.36 -24.25
CA SER A 164 -11.82 4.32 -24.28
C SER A 164 -10.52 4.53 -23.48
N HIS A 165 -10.23 3.54 -22.63
CA HIS A 165 -8.94 3.20 -22.01
C HIS A 165 -8.36 4.14 -20.95
N ASN A 166 -8.11 3.55 -19.78
CA ASN A 166 -7.08 3.87 -18.78
C ASN A 166 -6.52 5.31 -18.77
N VAL A 167 -6.82 6.08 -17.71
CA VAL A 167 -5.84 6.67 -16.75
C VAL A 167 -6.53 7.73 -15.87
N LEU A 168 -6.42 7.49 -14.56
CA LEU A 168 -6.27 8.43 -13.44
C LEU A 168 -6.29 9.95 -13.75
N TRP A 169 -7.19 10.73 -13.14
CA TRP A 169 -6.79 11.96 -12.43
C TRP A 169 -7.83 12.56 -11.47
N ILE A 170 -7.28 13.37 -10.55
CA ILE A 170 -7.76 13.89 -9.26
C ILE A 170 -8.44 15.26 -9.44
N PRO A 171 -9.46 15.65 -8.65
CA PRO A 171 -9.83 17.05 -8.51
C PRO A 171 -9.57 17.57 -7.10
N GLU A 172 -8.60 18.47 -6.94
CA GLU A 172 -8.56 19.41 -5.82
C GLU A 172 -8.67 20.84 -6.34
N GLY A 173 -9.59 21.60 -5.74
CA GLY A 173 -9.42 23.01 -5.41
C GLY A 173 -10.65 23.88 -5.66
N LYS A 174 -11.04 24.84 -4.81
CA LYS A 174 -10.54 25.41 -3.53
C LYS A 174 -11.70 26.25 -2.94
N LEU A 175 -11.79 26.49 -1.63
CA LEU A 175 -11.25 27.71 -0.99
C LEU A 175 -11.42 27.68 0.55
N LEU A 176 -10.34 27.88 1.30
CA LEU A 176 -10.11 29.08 2.15
C LEU A 176 -8.68 29.03 2.76
N VAL A 177 -7.82 29.96 2.32
CA VAL A 177 -6.80 30.81 3.01
C VAL A 177 -6.06 30.17 4.23
N ASP A 178 -4.73 30.05 4.31
CA ASP A 178 -3.69 31.07 4.09
C ASP A 178 -2.28 30.44 4.00
N ARG A 179 -1.41 31.10 3.23
CA ARG A 179 0.05 31.26 3.38
C ARG A 179 1.08 30.11 3.16
N TYR A 180 1.98 30.43 2.22
CA TYR A 180 3.39 30.05 2.02
C TYR A 180 3.78 28.90 1.08
N SER A 181 4.20 29.33 -0.11
CA SER A 181 5.38 28.90 -0.87
C SER A 181 5.44 27.45 -1.35
N CYS A 182 5.13 27.25 -2.64
CA CYS A 182 5.68 26.13 -3.39
C CYS A 182 6.19 26.61 -4.76
N ARG A 183 7.52 26.54 -4.83
CA ARG A 183 8.43 26.72 -5.95
C ARG A 183 7.99 25.88 -7.16
N SER A 184 7.86 26.55 -8.30
CA SER A 184 7.60 25.97 -9.61
C SER A 184 8.85 25.25 -10.15
N HIS A 185 8.66 24.05 -10.70
CA HIS A 185 9.61 23.50 -11.66
C HIS A 185 8.86 22.89 -12.85
N VAL A 186 8.93 23.64 -13.94
CA VAL A 186 8.43 23.34 -15.28
C VAL A 186 9.48 22.50 -15.99
N LYS A 187 9.06 21.45 -16.71
CA LYS A 187 9.83 20.89 -17.82
C LYS A 187 8.89 20.74 -19.01
N GLY A 188 8.90 21.76 -19.87
CA GLY A 188 8.36 21.68 -21.23
C GLY A 188 9.42 21.11 -22.16
N LEU A 189 8.98 20.31 -23.12
CA LEU A 189 9.78 19.82 -24.24
C LEU A 189 10.03 20.95 -25.23
N ASP A 190 11.28 21.05 -25.69
CA ASP A 190 11.72 21.90 -26.79
C ASP A 190 11.19 21.38 -28.14
N LEU A 191 10.47 22.24 -28.86
CA LEU A 191 10.31 22.15 -30.32
C LEU A 191 11.01 23.34 -30.94
N LYS A 192 12.10 23.07 -31.65
CA LYS A 192 12.94 24.06 -32.35
C LYS A 192 12.31 24.44 -33.69
N GLY A 193 12.04 25.74 -33.86
CA GLY A 193 12.66 26.62 -34.87
C GLY A 193 12.46 26.33 -36.37
N HIS A 194 11.79 27.29 -37.02
CA HIS A 194 11.72 27.57 -38.46
C HIS A 194 13.08 27.57 -39.21
N ILE A 195 13.04 27.14 -40.48
CA ILE A 195 13.83 27.70 -41.59
C ILE A 195 12.87 27.86 -42.80
N THR A 196 12.94 29.06 -43.40
CA THR A 196 12.19 29.68 -44.51
C THR A 196 10.70 29.92 -44.32
#